data_AF-A0A1V6IG97-F1
#
_entry.id   AF-A0A1V6IG97-F1
#
_cell.length_a   1.000
_cell.length_b   1.000
_cell.length_c   1.000
_cell.angle_alpha   90.00
_cell.angle_beta   90.00
_cell.angle_gamma   90.00
#
_symmetry.space_group_name_H-M   'P 1'
#
loop_
_entity.id
_entity.type
_entity.pdbx_description
1 polymer ?
#
loop_
_entity_poly.entity_id
_entity_poly.type
_entity_poly.pdbx_seq_one_letter_code
_entity_poly.pdbx_strand_id
1 'polypeptide(L)'
;MGEKVIIRPVRDIIQMCERFSQNTMTITGLYRLLTYLKFKHIPKKYKEFFKEGAKEIWDNDISRMIDKKEVEGGIRNTLLSIIPMFVKGEIITAIGAIPMIMADIYMFRVNIDWYFQRFDKIIEKLNTFDKDDKDKNLLFLETLVDSMDLLDEMFKDNNILTDYNMQELLEKILSNYNEDGTIKDLEKLVKDIEESKVEEVNDGKTEEANI
;
A
#
# COMPACT_ATOMS: atom_id res chain seq x y z
N MET A 1 -6.82 19.45 -15.89
CA MET A 1 -5.73 18.60 -16.41
C MET A 1 -4.78 18.33 -15.25
N GLY A 2 -4.51 17.06 -14.93
CA GLY A 2 -3.61 16.67 -13.84
C GLY A 2 -2.14 16.93 -14.16
N GLU A 3 -1.31 17.05 -13.13
CA GLU A 3 0.15 17.16 -13.26
C GLU A 3 0.69 15.83 -13.83
N LYS A 4 1.27 15.85 -15.02
CA LYS A 4 1.91 14.67 -15.61
C LYS A 4 3.33 14.54 -15.09
N VAL A 5 3.65 13.41 -14.46
CA VAL A 5 5.00 13.16 -13.94
C VAL A 5 5.76 12.22 -14.87
N ILE A 6 7.04 12.51 -15.07
CA ILE A 6 7.94 11.66 -15.86
C ILE A 6 8.29 10.44 -15.04
N ILE A 7 7.85 9.28 -15.52
CA ILE A 7 8.21 7.95 -15.02
C ILE A 7 9.74 7.81 -14.94
N ARG A 8 10.25 7.16 -13.90
CA ARG A 8 11.65 6.74 -13.83
C ARG A 8 12.07 5.99 -15.12
N PRO A 9 13.35 6.10 -15.55
CA PRO A 9 13.86 5.33 -16.67
C PRO A 9 13.64 3.82 -16.50
N VAL A 10 13.42 3.12 -17.62
CA VAL A 10 13.22 1.65 -17.64
C VAL A 10 14.32 0.90 -16.88
N ARG A 11 15.58 1.35 -17.01
CA ARG A 11 16.72 0.75 -16.30
C ARG A 11 16.53 0.81 -14.78
N ASP A 12 16.13 1.96 -14.26
CA ASP A 12 15.96 2.19 -12.82
C ASP A 12 14.78 1.38 -12.26
N ILE A 13 13.72 1.21 -13.05
CA ILE A 13 12.59 0.33 -12.70
C ILE A 13 13.06 -1.12 -12.64
N ILE A 14 13.82 -1.59 -13.63
CA ILE A 14 14.33 -2.97 -13.66
C ILE A 14 15.28 -3.25 -12.48
N GLN A 15 16.17 -2.31 -12.15
CA GLN A 15 17.05 -2.43 -10.98
C GLN A 15 16.23 -2.52 -9.68
N MET A 16 15.16 -1.72 -9.58
CA MET A 16 14.27 -1.80 -8.42
C MET A 16 13.51 -3.13 -8.38
N CYS A 17 13.03 -3.65 -9.51
CA CYS A 17 12.44 -4.99 -9.60
C CYS A 17 13.39 -6.08 -9.06
N GLU A 18 14.68 -5.99 -9.34
CA GLU A 18 15.67 -6.94 -8.81
C GLU A 18 15.71 -6.91 -7.28
N ARG A 19 15.68 -5.72 -6.68
CA ARG A 19 15.59 -5.56 -5.22
C ARG A 19 14.30 -6.13 -4.64
N PHE A 20 13.14 -5.77 -5.19
CA PHE A 20 11.85 -6.32 -4.75
C PHE A 20 11.74 -7.85 -4.95
N SER A 21 12.58 -8.45 -5.79
CA SER A 21 12.63 -9.90 -5.97
C SER A 21 13.48 -10.65 -4.94
N GLN A 22 14.21 -9.95 -4.07
CA GLN A 22 15.06 -10.57 -3.05
C GLN A 22 14.27 -11.13 -1.85
N ASN A 23 13.04 -10.64 -1.63
CA ASN A 23 12.18 -11.07 -0.53
C ASN A 23 10.77 -11.42 -1.06
N THR A 24 10.23 -12.56 -0.65
CA THR A 24 8.87 -13.00 -1.04
C THR A 24 7.81 -12.01 -0.57
N MET A 25 8.01 -11.37 0.59
CA MET A 25 7.09 -10.37 1.13
C MET A 25 7.01 -9.10 0.28
N THR A 26 7.99 -8.84 -0.59
CA THR A 26 8.01 -7.67 -1.48
C THR A 26 7.48 -7.98 -2.89
N ILE A 27 6.98 -9.19 -3.15
CA ILE A 27 6.60 -9.61 -4.50
C ILE A 27 5.46 -8.77 -5.12
N THR A 28 4.53 -8.27 -4.31
CA THR A 28 3.42 -7.42 -4.77
C THR A 28 3.93 -6.10 -5.34
N GLY A 29 4.95 -5.50 -4.72
CA GLY A 29 5.65 -4.32 -5.22
C GLY A 29 6.41 -4.60 -6.51
N LEU A 30 7.03 -5.78 -6.66
CA LEU A 30 7.61 -6.21 -7.93
C LEU A 30 6.55 -6.23 -9.05
N TYR A 31 5.42 -6.90 -8.83
CA TYR A 31 4.34 -6.95 -9.81
C TYR A 31 3.84 -5.55 -10.16
N ARG A 32 3.69 -4.67 -9.16
CA ARG A 32 3.31 -3.27 -9.36
C ARG A 32 4.30 -2.52 -10.25
N LEU A 33 5.60 -2.66 -10.01
CA LEU A 33 6.64 -2.03 -10.85
C LEU A 33 6.59 -2.49 -12.32
N LEU A 34 6.27 -3.75 -12.57
CA LEU A 34 6.12 -4.27 -13.94
C LEU A 34 4.96 -3.60 -14.69
N THR A 35 3.92 -3.12 -14.00
CA THR A 35 2.80 -2.38 -14.61
C THR A 35 3.21 -1.02 -15.20
N TYR A 36 4.35 -0.48 -14.78
CA TYR A 36 4.93 0.74 -15.35
C TYR A 36 5.81 0.50 -16.58
N LEU A 37 6.02 -0.75 -16.97
CA LEU A 37 6.82 -1.13 -18.14
C LEU A 37 5.92 -1.58 -19.29
N LYS A 38 6.24 -1.14 -20.50
CA LYS A 38 5.75 -1.80 -21.71
C LYS A 38 6.17 -3.27 -21.68
N PHE A 39 5.33 -4.17 -22.21
CA PHE A 39 5.55 -5.61 -22.15
C PHE A 39 6.89 -6.01 -22.76
N LYS A 40 7.32 -5.33 -23.82
CA LYS A 40 8.65 -5.56 -24.42
C LYS A 40 9.83 -5.34 -23.46
N HIS A 41 9.67 -4.47 -22.46
CA HIS A 41 10.71 -4.13 -21.48
C HIS A 41 10.69 -4.99 -20.22
N ILE A 42 9.63 -5.76 -19.98
CA ILE A 42 9.58 -6.72 -18.86
C ILE A 42 10.68 -7.78 -19.06
N PRO A 43 11.52 -8.06 -18.05
CA PRO A 43 12.51 -9.13 -18.11
C PRO A 43 11.90 -10.50 -18.43
N LYS A 44 12.60 -11.31 -19.25
CA LYS A 44 12.10 -12.63 -19.70
C LYS A 44 11.68 -13.53 -18.54
N LYS A 45 12.45 -13.55 -17.44
CA LYS A 45 12.16 -14.33 -16.23
C LYS A 45 10.81 -14.03 -15.58
N TYR A 46 10.19 -12.88 -15.86
CA TYR A 46 8.88 -12.54 -15.30
C TYR A 46 7.74 -12.77 -16.29
N LYS A 47 8.04 -12.91 -17.59
CA LYS A 47 7.01 -13.05 -18.64
C LYS A 47 6.23 -14.35 -18.56
N GLU A 48 6.83 -15.39 -18.00
CA GLU A 48 6.18 -16.70 -17.82
C GLU A 48 4.99 -16.66 -16.86
N PHE A 49 4.91 -15.64 -15.98
CA PHE A 49 3.79 -15.46 -15.05
C PHE A 49 2.60 -14.71 -15.66
N PHE A 50 2.72 -14.20 -16.89
CA PHE A 50 1.64 -13.50 -17.58
C PHE A 50 0.82 -14.47 -18.42
N LYS A 51 -0.50 -14.27 -18.44
CA LYS A 51 -1.41 -15.05 -19.29
C LYS A 51 -1.06 -14.88 -20.77
N GLU A 52 -1.31 -15.92 -21.55
CA GLU A 52 -1.24 -15.85 -23.01
C GLU A 52 -2.12 -14.70 -23.52
N GLY A 53 -1.62 -13.91 -24.48
CA GLY A 53 -2.29 -12.70 -24.97
C GLY A 53 -2.05 -11.42 -24.15
N ALA A 54 -1.41 -11.49 -22.97
CA ALA A 54 -1.16 -10.30 -22.15
C ALA A 54 -0.40 -9.19 -22.91
N LYS A 55 0.55 -9.56 -23.78
CA LYS A 55 1.31 -8.60 -24.61
C LYS A 55 0.42 -7.66 -25.43
N GLU A 56 -0.65 -8.19 -26.03
CA GLU A 56 -1.52 -7.46 -26.95
C GLU A 56 -2.36 -6.40 -26.23
N ILE A 57 -2.73 -6.69 -24.98
CA ILE A 57 -3.46 -5.77 -24.11
C ILE A 57 -2.49 -4.73 -23.52
N TRP A 58 -1.33 -5.18 -23.03
CA TRP A 58 -0.42 -4.40 -22.21
C TRP A 58 0.37 -3.31 -22.96
N ASP A 59 0.74 -3.55 -24.23
CA ASP A 59 1.57 -2.60 -24.98
C ASP A 59 0.78 -1.38 -25.52
N ASN A 60 -0.55 -1.46 -25.56
CA ASN A 60 -1.43 -0.43 -26.10
C ASN A 60 -1.79 0.67 -25.07
N ASP A 61 -1.76 0.35 -23.77
CA ASP A 61 -2.31 1.25 -22.72
C ASP A 61 -1.28 2.07 -21.94
N ILE A 62 0.03 1.76 -22.06
CA ILE A 62 1.05 2.41 -21.22
C ILE A 62 1.63 3.66 -21.89
N SER A 63 1.17 4.82 -21.42
CA SER A 63 1.78 6.14 -21.64
C SER A 63 3.10 6.28 -20.86
N ARG A 64 4.10 6.97 -21.44
CA ARG A 64 5.37 7.32 -20.74
C ARG A 64 5.20 8.42 -19.68
N MET A 65 4.03 9.04 -19.63
CA MET A 65 3.65 10.03 -18.64
C MET A 65 2.40 9.52 -17.94
N ILE A 66 2.46 9.42 -16.62
CA ILE A 66 1.32 9.00 -15.80
C ILE A 66 0.74 10.25 -15.16
N ASP A 67 -0.58 10.30 -15.04
CA ASP A 67 -1.22 11.33 -14.26
C ASP A 67 -0.91 11.09 -12.78
N LYS A 68 -0.30 12.08 -12.12
CA LYS A 68 0.04 12.01 -10.71
C LYS A 68 -1.18 11.66 -9.85
N LYS A 69 -2.35 12.22 -10.18
CA LYS A 69 -3.59 11.97 -9.44
C LYS A 69 -4.06 10.53 -9.56
N GLU A 70 -3.78 9.87 -10.69
CA GLU A 70 -4.16 8.48 -10.92
C GLU A 70 -3.29 7.53 -10.08
N VAL A 71 -2.00 7.83 -9.94
CA VAL A 71 -1.10 7.08 -9.05
C VAL A 71 -1.42 7.36 -7.58
N GLU A 72 -1.62 8.63 -7.19
CA GLU A 72 -2.07 8.99 -5.83
C GLU A 72 -3.40 8.30 -5.47
N GLY A 73 -4.35 8.25 -6.41
CA GLY A 73 -5.58 7.47 -6.26
C GLY A 73 -5.32 5.97 -6.12
N GLY A 74 -4.36 5.42 -6.87
CA GLY A 74 -3.91 4.03 -6.74
C GLY A 74 -3.31 3.70 -5.37
N ILE A 75 -2.47 4.61 -4.85
CA ILE A 75 -1.90 4.54 -3.51
C ILE A 75 -3.01 4.55 -2.46
N ARG A 76 -3.95 5.50 -2.57
CA ARG A 76 -5.11 5.61 -1.67
C ARG A 76 -5.97 4.35 -1.69
N ASN A 77 -6.27 3.81 -2.87
CA ASN A 77 -7.05 2.58 -3.01
C ASN A 77 -6.33 1.37 -2.40
N THR A 78 -5.00 1.31 -2.52
CA THR A 78 -4.20 0.24 -1.93
C THR A 78 -4.22 0.34 -0.40
N LEU A 79 -4.03 1.55 0.14
CA LEU A 79 -4.18 1.81 1.58
C LEU A 79 -5.56 1.37 2.09
N LEU A 80 -6.62 1.74 1.37
CA LEU A 80 -8.00 1.33 1.67
C LEU A 80 -8.21 -0.19 1.68
N SER A 81 -7.39 -0.95 0.97
CA SER A 81 -7.42 -2.41 1.00
C SER A 81 -6.62 -3.01 2.16
N ILE A 82 -5.56 -2.32 2.61
CA ILE A 82 -4.70 -2.74 3.72
C ILE A 82 -5.45 -2.61 5.06
N ILE A 83 -6.19 -1.53 5.25
CA ILE A 83 -6.84 -1.24 6.53
C ILE A 83 -7.82 -2.35 6.96
N PRO A 84 -8.76 -2.83 6.12
CA PRO A 84 -9.63 -3.95 6.49
C PRO A 84 -8.86 -5.24 6.79
N MET A 85 -7.68 -5.46 6.19
CA MET A 85 -6.85 -6.63 6.48
C MET A 85 -6.25 -6.54 7.88
N PHE A 86 -5.76 -5.38 8.29
CA PHE A 86 -5.31 -5.15 9.67
C PHE A 86 -6.44 -5.36 10.67
N VAL A 87 -7.62 -4.80 10.37
CA VAL A 87 -8.82 -4.99 11.18
C VAL A 87 -9.19 -6.47 11.28
N LYS A 88 -9.08 -7.26 10.21
CA LYS A 88 -9.37 -8.72 10.24
C LYS A 88 -8.30 -9.57 10.91
N GLY A 89 -7.20 -8.97 11.38
CA GLY A 89 -6.06 -9.72 11.91
C GLY A 89 -5.22 -10.41 10.83
N GLU A 90 -5.44 -10.12 9.55
CA GLU A 90 -4.74 -10.70 8.39
C GLU A 90 -3.38 -10.00 8.17
N ILE A 91 -2.54 -9.96 9.21
CA ILE A 91 -1.34 -9.10 9.25
C ILE A 91 -0.34 -9.38 8.13
N ILE A 92 -0.13 -10.66 7.80
CA ILE A 92 0.76 -11.06 6.71
C ILE A 92 0.25 -10.55 5.36
N THR A 93 -1.06 -10.60 5.12
CA THR A 93 -1.68 -10.10 3.89
C THR A 93 -1.58 -8.58 3.82
N ALA A 94 -1.88 -7.89 4.93
CA ALA A 94 -1.81 -6.43 5.03
C ALA A 94 -0.38 -5.93 4.74
N ILE A 95 0.62 -6.51 5.42
CA ILE A 95 2.03 -6.18 5.25
C ILE A 95 2.51 -6.54 3.84
N GLY A 96 2.05 -7.67 3.31
CA GLY A 96 2.35 -8.08 1.94
C GLY A 96 1.83 -7.11 0.87
N ALA A 97 0.89 -6.22 1.18
CA ALA A 97 0.38 -5.21 0.24
C ALA A 97 1.13 -3.86 0.33
N ILE A 98 1.82 -3.54 1.44
CA ILE A 98 2.62 -2.31 1.61
C ILE A 98 3.64 -2.09 0.47
N PRO A 99 4.36 -3.13 -0.04
CA PRO A 99 5.30 -2.97 -1.14
C PRO A 99 4.69 -2.38 -2.43
N MET A 100 3.38 -2.49 -2.64
CA MET A 100 2.70 -1.83 -3.77
C MET A 100 2.73 -0.31 -3.63
N ILE A 101 2.52 0.21 -2.42
CA ILE A 101 2.62 1.65 -2.13
C ILE A 101 4.06 2.13 -2.29
N MET A 102 5.03 1.37 -1.79
CA MET A 102 6.46 1.69 -1.95
C MET A 102 6.85 1.77 -3.44
N ALA A 103 6.35 0.84 -4.26
CA ALA A 103 6.56 0.85 -5.71
C ALA A 103 6.01 2.12 -6.36
N ASP A 104 4.78 2.52 -6.00
CA ASP A 104 4.13 3.71 -6.55
C ASP A 104 4.86 5.00 -6.14
N ILE A 105 5.28 5.11 -4.87
CA ILE A 105 6.08 6.23 -4.36
C ILE A 105 7.43 6.31 -5.10
N TYR A 106 8.10 5.18 -5.30
CA TYR A 106 9.36 5.14 -6.04
C TYR A 106 9.22 5.74 -7.45
N MET A 107 8.09 5.54 -8.12
CA MET A 107 7.87 6.09 -9.46
C MET A 107 7.92 7.62 -9.51
N PHE A 108 7.66 8.31 -8.40
CA PHE A 108 7.77 9.75 -8.25
C PHE A 108 9.18 10.27 -7.96
N ARG A 109 10.22 9.46 -8.25
CA ARG A 109 11.64 9.80 -8.04
C ARG A 109 12.05 9.98 -6.57
N VAL A 110 11.20 9.52 -5.67
CA VAL A 110 11.48 9.46 -4.23
C VAL A 110 12.49 8.33 -3.97
N ASN A 111 13.42 8.56 -3.05
CA ASN A 111 14.25 7.48 -2.54
C ASN A 111 13.46 6.69 -1.48
N ILE A 112 13.25 5.40 -1.72
CA ILE A 112 12.49 4.51 -0.83
C ILE A 112 13.39 3.59 0.02
N ASP A 113 14.70 3.84 0.04
CA ASP A 113 15.67 3.03 0.79
C ASP A 113 15.33 2.95 2.29
N TRP A 114 14.92 4.08 2.87
CA TRP A 114 14.49 4.16 4.27
C TRP A 114 13.27 3.27 4.54
N TYR A 115 12.27 3.33 3.67
CA TYR A 115 11.05 2.51 3.79
C TYR A 115 11.36 1.02 3.70
N PHE A 116 12.29 0.62 2.82
CA PHE A 116 12.77 -0.75 2.78
C PHE A 116 13.39 -1.20 4.10
N GLN A 117 14.27 -0.38 4.70
CA GLN A 117 14.90 -0.72 5.97
C GLN A 117 13.88 -0.89 7.10
N ARG A 118 12.86 -0.03 7.15
CA ARG A 118 11.75 -0.14 8.12
C ARG A 118 10.91 -1.39 7.86
N PHE A 119 10.57 -1.64 6.61
CA PHE A 119 9.81 -2.81 6.18
C PHE A 119 10.54 -4.13 6.47
N ASP A 120 11.85 -4.20 6.22
CA ASP A 120 12.66 -5.39 6.51
C ASP A 120 12.66 -5.69 8.02
N LYS A 121 12.72 -4.68 8.90
CA LYS A 121 12.59 -4.86 10.36
C LYS A 121 11.23 -5.43 10.77
N ILE A 122 10.16 -4.97 10.12
CA ILE A 122 8.80 -5.50 10.34
C ILE A 122 8.76 -6.99 9.96
N ILE A 123 9.37 -7.36 8.83
CA ILE A 123 9.45 -8.75 8.38
C ILE A 123 10.31 -9.60 9.32
N GLU A 124 11.47 -9.10 9.74
CA GLU A 124 12.35 -9.80 10.69
C GLU A 124 11.61 -10.13 11.97
N LYS A 125 10.83 -9.17 12.49
CA LYS A 125 9.98 -9.33 13.67
C LYS A 125 8.87 -10.37 13.47
N LEU A 126 8.25 -10.41 12.29
CA LEU A 126 7.30 -11.48 11.95
C LEU A 126 7.97 -12.86 11.88
N ASN A 127 9.23 -12.93 11.47
CA ASN A 127 9.98 -14.18 11.37
C ASN A 127 10.46 -14.73 12.72
N THR A 128 10.46 -13.93 13.80
CA THR A 128 10.76 -14.40 15.16
C THR A 128 9.59 -15.14 15.83
N PHE A 129 8.53 -15.43 15.09
CA PHE A 129 7.36 -16.15 15.55
C PHE A 129 7.71 -17.58 15.98
N ASP A 130 7.92 -17.78 17.29
CA ASP A 130 7.93 -19.10 17.94
C ASP A 130 6.70 -19.27 18.85
N LYS A 131 6.26 -20.51 19.01
CA LYS A 131 4.83 -20.91 19.11
C LYS A 131 4.03 -20.57 20.39
N ASP A 132 4.49 -19.72 21.30
CA ASP A 132 3.75 -19.45 22.55
C ASP A 132 2.62 -18.41 22.37
N ASP A 133 1.38 -18.78 22.74
CA ASP A 133 0.16 -18.03 22.41
C ASP A 133 0.07 -16.62 23.01
N LYS A 134 0.73 -16.34 24.15
CA LYS A 134 0.72 -15.00 24.77
C LYS A 134 1.58 -13.99 24.01
N ASP A 135 2.64 -14.43 23.36
CA ASP A 135 3.54 -13.54 22.61
C ASP A 135 2.94 -13.16 21.25
N LYS A 136 1.96 -13.93 20.74
CA LYS A 136 1.34 -13.71 19.42
C LYS A 136 0.51 -12.43 19.35
N ASN A 137 -0.29 -12.15 20.36
CA ASN A 137 -1.12 -10.95 20.39
C ASN A 137 -0.26 -9.69 20.52
N LEU A 138 0.75 -9.73 21.39
CA LEU A 138 1.68 -8.61 21.55
C LEU A 138 2.46 -8.36 20.25
N LEU A 139 3.03 -9.41 19.65
CA LEU A 139 3.76 -9.32 18.39
C LEU A 139 2.86 -8.79 17.26
N PHE A 140 1.61 -9.25 17.18
CA PHE A 140 0.62 -8.74 16.23
C PHE A 140 0.41 -7.23 16.42
N LEU A 141 0.14 -6.78 17.64
CA LEU A 141 -0.12 -5.37 17.93
C LEU A 141 1.09 -4.50 17.62
N GLU A 142 2.28 -4.93 18.03
CA GLU A 142 3.49 -4.18 17.74
C GLU A 142 3.76 -4.10 16.22
N THR A 143 3.53 -5.19 15.49
CA THR A 143 3.70 -5.22 14.03
C THR A 143 2.66 -4.33 13.33
N LEU A 144 1.43 -4.30 13.84
CA LEU A 144 0.38 -3.39 13.37
C LEU A 144 0.82 -1.94 13.54
N VAL A 145 1.29 -1.56 14.73
CA VAL A 145 1.79 -0.21 15.03
C VAL A 145 2.95 0.15 14.10
N ASP A 146 3.98 -0.69 14.04
CA ASP A 146 5.16 -0.47 13.19
C ASP A 146 4.79 -0.30 11.70
N SER A 147 3.78 -1.05 11.23
CA SER A 147 3.29 -0.98 9.85
C SER A 147 2.47 0.29 9.57
N MET A 148 1.62 0.69 10.51
CA MET A 148 0.82 1.92 10.42
C MET A 148 1.72 3.16 10.47
N ASP A 149 2.74 3.16 11.32
CA ASP A 149 3.76 4.21 11.39
C ASP A 149 4.53 4.33 10.07
N LEU A 150 4.95 3.20 9.48
CA LEU A 150 5.60 3.20 8.16
C LEU A 150 4.71 3.78 7.07
N LEU A 151 3.41 3.45 7.06
CA LEU A 151 2.44 4.01 6.12
C LEU A 151 2.28 5.52 6.32
N ASP A 152 2.16 5.99 7.55
CA ASP A 152 2.04 7.41 7.88
C ASP A 152 3.30 8.21 7.48
N GLU A 153 4.50 7.70 7.78
CA GLU A 153 5.78 8.26 7.33
C GLU A 153 5.80 8.41 5.80
N MET A 154 5.44 7.35 5.07
CA MET A 154 5.38 7.37 3.60
C MET A 154 4.41 8.43 3.07
N PHE A 155 3.24 8.64 3.69
CA PHE A 155 2.30 9.65 3.21
C PHE A 155 2.74 11.06 3.52
N LYS A 156 3.25 11.31 4.74
CA LYS A 156 3.74 12.63 5.18
C LYS A 156 4.95 13.09 4.36
N ASP A 157 5.96 12.25 4.21
CA ASP A 157 7.19 12.57 3.47
C ASP A 157 6.90 12.92 2.01
N ASN A 158 5.84 12.34 1.44
CA ASN A 158 5.49 12.48 0.03
C ASN A 158 4.31 13.42 -0.23
N ASN A 159 3.80 14.10 0.80
CA ASN A 159 2.63 14.98 0.74
C ASN A 159 1.40 14.32 0.08
N ILE A 160 1.20 13.02 0.33
CA ILE A 160 0.05 12.29 -0.17
C ILE A 160 -1.11 12.53 0.77
N LEU A 161 -2.15 13.21 0.29
CA LEU A 161 -3.37 13.43 1.07
C LEU A 161 -4.11 12.11 1.25
N THR A 162 -4.24 11.67 2.50
CA THR A 162 -5.11 10.57 2.90
C THR A 162 -6.37 11.14 3.53
N ASP A 163 -7.52 10.54 3.22
CA ASP A 163 -8.79 10.88 3.91
C ASP A 163 -8.85 10.29 5.33
N TYR A 164 -7.71 9.75 5.81
CA TYR A 164 -7.59 9.04 7.07
C TYR A 164 -6.44 9.61 7.86
N ASN A 165 -6.71 9.95 9.11
CA ASN A 165 -5.69 10.10 10.13
C ASN A 165 -5.25 8.70 10.59
N MET A 166 -4.02 8.31 10.25
CA MET A 166 -3.47 6.98 10.57
C MET A 166 -3.45 6.71 12.08
N GLN A 167 -3.22 7.75 12.90
CA GLN A 167 -3.19 7.62 14.34
C GLN A 167 -4.59 7.38 14.91
N GLU A 168 -5.59 8.14 14.48
CA GLU A 168 -6.98 7.91 14.89
C GLU A 168 -7.48 6.53 14.45
N LEU A 169 -7.08 6.08 13.25
CA LEU A 169 -7.41 4.76 12.74
C LEU A 169 -6.76 3.66 13.58
N LEU A 170 -5.49 3.81 13.93
CA LEU A 170 -4.79 2.89 14.84
C LEU A 170 -5.48 2.85 16.21
N GLU A 171 -5.80 4.00 16.80
CA GLU A 171 -6.55 4.09 18.07
C GLU A 171 -7.92 3.39 17.97
N LYS A 172 -8.63 3.58 16.86
CA LYS A 172 -9.92 2.92 16.59
C LYS A 172 -9.75 1.40 16.48
N ILE A 173 -8.71 0.93 15.80
CA ILE A 173 -8.40 -0.51 15.71
C ILE A 173 -8.09 -1.06 17.11
N LEU A 174 -7.14 -0.45 17.82
CA LEU A 174 -6.68 -0.89 19.14
C LEU A 174 -7.79 -0.88 20.21
N SER A 175 -8.64 0.15 20.23
CA SER A 175 -9.75 0.26 21.19
C SER A 175 -10.85 -0.80 21.02
N ASN A 176 -10.89 -1.46 19.85
CA ASN A 176 -11.83 -2.53 19.56
C ASN A 176 -11.28 -3.93 19.89
N TYR A 177 -10.01 -4.04 20.32
CA TYR A 177 -9.47 -5.27 20.86
C TYR A 177 -9.98 -5.52 22.29
N ASN A 178 -10.35 -6.76 22.56
CA ASN A 178 -10.61 -7.31 23.88
C ASN A 178 -9.29 -7.60 24.60
N GLU A 179 -9.37 -7.81 25.92
CA GLU A 179 -8.22 -8.22 26.75
C GLU A 179 -7.60 -9.55 26.29
N ASP A 180 -8.36 -10.39 25.58
CA ASP A 180 -7.91 -11.65 24.99
C ASP A 180 -7.32 -11.49 23.57
N GLY A 181 -7.27 -10.27 23.05
CA GLY A 181 -6.75 -9.95 21.71
C GLY A 181 -7.72 -10.21 20.55
N THR A 182 -9.00 -10.48 20.83
CA THR A 182 -10.05 -10.59 19.80
C THR A 182 -10.74 -9.25 19.56
N ILE A 183 -11.29 -9.00 18.37
CA ILE A 183 -12.03 -7.75 18.08
C ILE A 183 -13.51 -7.89 18.46
N LYS A 184 -14.06 -6.90 19.18
CA LYS A 184 -15.44 -6.90 19.71
C LYS A 184 -16.52 -7.01 18.64
N ASP A 185 -16.40 -6.25 17.55
CA ASP A 185 -17.38 -6.19 16.47
C ASP A 185 -16.68 -5.89 15.14
N LEU A 186 -16.05 -6.94 14.59
CA LEU A 186 -15.20 -6.85 13.41
C LEU A 186 -15.94 -6.32 12.19
N GLU A 187 -17.16 -6.82 11.94
CA GLU A 187 -17.97 -6.42 10.79
C GLU A 187 -18.39 -4.96 10.86
N LYS A 188 -18.82 -4.49 12.04
CA LYS A 188 -19.15 -3.08 12.24
C LYS A 188 -17.92 -2.19 12.12
N LEU A 189 -16.77 -2.58 12.67
CA LEU A 189 -15.54 -1.79 12.56
C LEU A 189 -15.07 -1.66 11.11
N VAL A 190 -15.07 -2.76 10.35
CA VAL A 190 -14.75 -2.74 8.91
C VAL A 190 -15.72 -1.81 8.18
N LYS A 191 -17.02 -1.95 8.45
CA LYS A 191 -18.05 -1.12 7.83
C LYS A 191 -17.91 0.36 8.16
N ASP A 192 -17.68 0.72 9.43
CA ASP A 192 -17.50 2.12 9.85
C ASP A 192 -16.26 2.76 9.19
N ILE A 193 -15.17 2.01 9.04
CA ILE A 193 -13.96 2.47 8.33
C ILE A 193 -14.25 2.59 6.83
N GLU A 194 -14.98 1.65 6.26
CA GLU A 194 -15.38 1.70 4.86
C GLU A 194 -16.43 2.79 4.56
N GLU A 195 -17.23 3.22 5.53
CA GLU A 195 -18.28 4.23 5.40
C GLU A 195 -17.80 5.64 5.77
N SER A 196 -16.75 5.77 6.59
CA SER A 196 -16.03 7.05 6.78
C SER A 196 -15.46 7.65 5.48
N LYS A 197 -15.54 6.89 4.37
CA LYS A 197 -15.28 7.33 2.98
C LYS A 197 -16.19 8.46 2.46
N VAL A 198 -17.29 8.81 3.13
CA VAL A 198 -18.41 9.51 2.47
C VAL A 198 -18.63 10.99 2.87
N GLU A 199 -18.14 11.48 4.01
CA GLU A 199 -18.58 12.81 4.48
C GLU A 199 -17.75 14.02 4.00
N GLU A 200 -16.47 13.90 3.62
CA GLU A 200 -15.68 15.08 3.22
C GLU A 200 -15.76 15.48 1.73
N VAL A 201 -16.37 14.67 0.86
CA VAL A 201 -16.53 15.04 -0.57
C VAL A 201 -17.81 15.87 -0.82
N ASN A 202 -18.78 15.85 0.11
CA ASN A 202 -20.07 16.54 -0.07
C ASN A 202 -20.18 17.91 0.61
N ASP A 203 -19.29 18.29 1.53
CA ASP A 203 -19.33 19.61 2.19
C ASP A 203 -18.73 20.75 1.34
N GLY A 204 -18.30 20.48 0.10
CA GLY A 204 -17.76 21.49 -0.82
C GLY A 204 -18.68 21.92 -1.97
N LYS A 205 -19.92 21.42 -2.06
CA LYS A 205 -20.84 21.73 -3.17
C LYS A 205 -22.29 21.97 -2.74
N THR A 206 -22.49 22.77 -1.72
CA THR A 206 -23.79 23.44 -1.53
C THR A 206 -23.58 24.73 -0.76
N GLU A 207 -23.18 25.79 -1.45
CA GLU A 207 -23.51 27.20 -1.17
C GLU A 207 -22.59 28.11 -2.02
N GLU A 208 -22.98 28.36 -3.26
CA GLU A 208 -22.77 29.65 -3.96
C GLU A 208 -23.46 29.57 -5.33
N ALA A 209 -24.78 29.51 -5.28
CA ALA A 209 -25.64 29.88 -6.40
C ALA A 209 -26.76 30.74 -5.82
N ASN A 210 -26.39 31.93 -5.34
CA ASN A 210 -27.25 33.10 -5.18
C ASN A 210 -26.36 34.27 -4.69
N ILE A 211 -25.86 35.07 -5.63
CA ILE A 211 -25.85 36.55 -5.69
C ILE A 211 -25.45 36.94 -7.11
#